data_AF-A0A950CY47-F1
#
_entry.id   AF-A0A950CY47-F1
#
_cell.length_a   1.000
_cell.length_b   1.000
_cell.length_c   1.000
_cell.angle_alpha   90.00
_cell.angle_beta   90.00
_cell.angle_gamma   90.00
#
_symmetry.space_group_name_H-M   'P 1'
#
loop_
_entity.id
_entity.type
_entity.pdbx_description
1 polymer ?
#
loop_
_entity_poly.entity_id
_entity_poly.type
_entity_poly.pdbx_seq_one_letter_code
_entity_poly.pdbx_strand_id
1 'polypeptide(L)'
;MQAQRTVLAFFAVARLLISATTTDWQTAGFTDFLKGRLSGLSLSVDGTLQPGPSLRWDAALNQPAFWNMVLAPDGSVYAATGHQGKVFRITPDGKASAIWNAP
;
A
#
# COMPACT_ATOMS: atom_id res chain seq x y z
N MET A 1 -13.94 -63.01 -21.93
CA MET A 1 -14.70 -62.27 -20.89
C MET A 1 -13.84 -61.71 -19.75
N GLN A 2 -12.58 -62.16 -19.55
CA GLN A 2 -11.70 -61.65 -18.49
C GLN A 2 -11.08 -60.27 -18.82
N ALA A 3 -10.74 -60.01 -20.09
CA ALA A 3 -10.17 -58.74 -20.54
C ALA A 3 -11.12 -57.52 -20.41
N GLN A 4 -12.43 -57.71 -20.60
CA GLN A 4 -13.42 -56.64 -20.45
C GLN A 4 -13.60 -56.19 -18.99
N ARG A 5 -13.44 -57.11 -18.03
CA ARG A 5 -13.54 -56.80 -16.60
C ARG A 5 -12.34 -55.97 -16.11
N THR A 6 -11.15 -56.23 -16.66
CA THR A 6 -9.92 -55.48 -16.32
C THR A 6 -9.93 -54.05 -16.91
N VAL A 7 -10.45 -53.87 -18.12
CA VAL A 7 -10.58 -52.53 -18.75
C VAL A 7 -11.59 -51.66 -18.00
N LEU A 8 -12.71 -52.24 -17.55
CA LEU A 8 -13.71 -51.55 -16.72
C LEU A 8 -13.16 -51.15 -15.35
N ALA A 9 -12.33 -51.99 -14.73
CA ALA A 9 -11.67 -51.67 -13.46
C ALA A 9 -10.67 -50.51 -13.62
N PHE A 10 -9.94 -50.43 -14.74
CA PHE A 10 -9.00 -49.35 -15.00
C PHE A 10 -9.71 -48.00 -15.24
N PHE A 11 -10.86 -48.00 -15.91
CA PHE A 11 -11.69 -46.80 -16.11
C PHE A 11 -12.37 -46.29 -14.82
N ALA A 12 -12.69 -47.19 -13.88
CA ALA A 12 -13.28 -46.81 -12.59
C ALA A 12 -12.26 -46.13 -11.66
N VAL A 13 -10.99 -46.55 -11.70
CA VAL A 13 -9.92 -45.95 -10.88
C VAL A 13 -9.51 -44.57 -11.39
N ALA A 14 -9.57 -44.32 -12.71
CA ALA A 14 -9.26 -43.02 -13.30
C ALA A 14 -10.26 -41.90 -12.91
N ARG A 15 -11.46 -42.24 -12.42
CA ARG A 15 -12.50 -41.29 -11.99
C ARG A 15 -12.27 -40.68 -10.60
N LEU A 16 -11.25 -41.13 -9.86
CA LEU A 16 -10.95 -40.66 -8.50
C LEU A 16 -9.83 -39.61 -8.44
N LEU A 17 -9.45 -39.03 -9.58
CA LEU A 17 -8.52 -37.90 -9.63
C LEU A 17 -9.23 -36.63 -9.14
N ILE A 18 -9.26 -36.44 -7.82
CA ILE A 18 -9.71 -35.21 -7.19
C ILE A 18 -8.73 -34.11 -7.57
N SER A 19 -9.18 -33.16 -8.39
CA SER A 19 -8.42 -31.96 -8.71
C SER A 19 -8.41 -31.05 -7.48
N ALA A 20 -7.22 -30.72 -6.97
CA ALA A 20 -7.09 -29.72 -5.93
C ALA A 20 -7.36 -28.34 -6.54
N THR A 21 -8.40 -27.67 -6.07
CA THR A 21 -8.69 -26.28 -6.44
C THR A 21 -7.93 -25.34 -5.51
N THR A 22 -7.41 -24.24 -6.04
CA THR A 22 -6.77 -23.19 -5.23
C THR A 22 -7.85 -22.44 -4.46
N THR A 23 -7.71 -22.41 -3.14
CA THR A 23 -8.54 -21.57 -2.28
C THR A 23 -7.74 -20.31 -1.95
N ASP A 24 -8.20 -19.16 -2.42
CA ASP A 24 -7.65 -17.87 -2.02
C ASP A 24 -8.22 -17.47 -0.65
N TRP A 25 -7.32 -17.31 0.32
CA TRP A 25 -7.65 -16.75 1.63
C TRP A 25 -7.19 -15.30 1.68
N GLN A 26 -8.13 -14.38 1.87
CA GLN A 26 -7.83 -12.97 2.11
C GLN A 26 -8.04 -12.65 3.58
N THR A 27 -6.97 -12.19 4.24
CA THR A 27 -7.05 -11.57 5.56
C THR A 27 -6.77 -10.08 5.37
N ALA A 28 -7.83 -9.28 5.19
CA ALA A 28 -7.74 -7.85 4.89
C ALA A 28 -8.57 -7.00 5.88
N GLY A 29 -8.64 -7.42 7.14
CA GLY A 29 -9.35 -6.70 8.18
C GLY A 29 -8.54 -5.51 8.69
N PHE A 30 -9.21 -4.37 8.92
CA PHE A 30 -8.60 -3.19 9.56
C PHE A 30 -7.89 -3.54 10.88
N THR A 31 -8.50 -4.39 11.71
CA THR A 31 -7.94 -4.84 12.99
C THR A 31 -6.66 -5.65 12.84
N ASP A 32 -6.49 -6.36 11.73
CA ASP A 32 -5.26 -7.13 11.46
C ASP A 32 -4.13 -6.21 10.98
N PHE A 33 -4.47 -5.16 10.23
CA PHE A 33 -3.51 -4.13 9.84
C PHE A 33 -3.00 -3.30 11.02
N LEU A 34 -3.84 -3.01 12.03
CA LEU A 34 -3.43 -2.26 13.23
C LEU A 34 -2.30 -2.93 14.03
N LYS A 35 -2.16 -4.25 13.92
CA LYS A 35 -1.12 -5.02 14.61
C LYS A 35 0.25 -4.89 13.93
N GLY A 36 0.27 -4.46 12.67
CA GLY A 36 1.47 -4.38 11.85
C GLY A 36 2.16 -3.01 11.90
N ARG A 37 3.48 -3.00 11.66
CA ARG A 37 4.23 -1.77 11.38
C ARG A 37 4.35 -1.63 9.86
N LEU A 38 3.69 -0.63 9.27
CA LEU A 38 3.84 -0.32 7.85
C LEU A 38 5.15 0.45 7.64
N SER A 39 6.02 -0.07 6.76
CA SER A 39 7.27 0.59 6.36
C SER A 39 7.37 0.55 4.84
N GLY A 40 7.41 1.71 4.20
CA GLY A 40 7.48 1.80 2.74
C GLY A 40 6.23 1.26 2.03
N LEU A 41 5.09 1.18 2.72
CA LEU A 41 3.80 0.76 2.17
C LEU A 41 2.75 1.85 2.38
N SER A 42 1.83 1.99 1.43
CA SER A 42 0.59 2.75 1.58
C SER A 42 -0.57 1.79 1.86
N LEU A 43 -1.54 2.26 2.66
CA LEU A 43 -2.82 1.60 2.89
C LEU A 43 -3.90 2.47 2.26
N SER A 44 -4.58 1.94 1.25
CA SER A 44 -5.72 2.59 0.62
C SER A 44 -6.99 2.42 1.45
N VAL A 45 -7.97 3.29 1.23
CA VAL A 45 -9.27 3.28 1.93
C VAL A 45 -10.06 1.98 1.68
N ASP A 46 -9.81 1.31 0.56
CA ASP A 46 -10.38 0.01 0.21
C ASP A 46 -9.67 -1.18 0.90
N GLY A 47 -8.68 -0.91 1.76
CA GLY A 47 -7.96 -1.93 2.51
C GLY A 47 -6.80 -2.57 1.76
N THR A 48 -6.41 -2.05 0.60
CA THR A 48 -5.28 -2.57 -0.17
C THR A 48 -3.94 -2.02 0.33
N LEU A 49 -2.94 -2.90 0.47
CA LEU A 49 -1.55 -2.52 0.72
C LEU A 49 -0.79 -2.42 -0.61
N GLN A 50 -0.04 -1.33 -0.78
CA GLN A 50 0.71 -1.04 -2.01
C GLN A 50 2.10 -0.53 -1.65
N PRO A 51 3.12 -0.67 -2.50
CA PRO A 51 4.37 0.06 -2.33
C PRO A 51 4.10 1.55 -2.14
N GLY A 52 4.58 2.11 -1.03
CA GLY A 52 4.49 3.54 -0.75
C GLY A 52 5.46 4.32 -1.65
N PRO A 53 5.21 5.61 -1.90
CA PRO A 53 6.17 6.46 -2.58
C PRO A 53 7.50 6.45 -1.82
N SER A 54 8.61 6.48 -2.56
CA SER A 54 9.94 6.60 -1.97
C SER A 54 10.06 7.96 -1.28
N LEU A 55 9.89 7.97 0.04
CA LEU A 55 9.93 9.20 0.81
C LEU A 55 11.34 9.39 1.35
N ARG A 56 12.13 10.22 0.66
CA ARG A 56 13.44 10.64 1.15
C ARG A 56 13.24 11.90 1.96
N TRP A 57 13.34 11.77 3.27
CA TRP A 57 13.29 12.89 4.21
C TRP A 57 14.69 13.51 4.31
N ASP A 58 15.04 14.40 3.38
CA ASP A 58 16.25 15.22 3.46
C ASP A 58 15.98 16.58 4.12
N ALA A 59 14.76 17.11 3.99
CA ALA A 59 14.33 18.30 4.69
C ALA A 59 13.80 17.97 6.09
N ALA A 60 14.67 18.03 7.10
CA ALA A 60 14.27 17.98 8.51
C ALA A 60 13.53 19.27 8.90
N LEU A 61 12.29 19.44 8.45
CA LEU A 61 11.47 20.63 8.70
C LEU A 61 11.05 20.77 10.17
N ASN A 62 11.37 19.79 11.02
CA ASN A 62 11.01 19.70 12.43
C ASN A 62 9.53 20.04 12.67
N GLN A 63 8.66 19.47 11.83
CA GLN A 63 7.20 19.61 11.93
C GLN A 63 6.59 18.26 12.25
N PRO A 64 5.66 18.18 13.22
CA PRO A 64 5.05 16.91 13.61
C PRO A 64 4.11 16.36 12.52
N ALA A 65 3.48 17.23 11.72
CA ALA A 65 2.62 16.84 10.60
C ALA A 65 2.38 18.00 9.63
N PHE A 66 2.29 17.66 8.34
CA PHE A 66 1.70 18.51 7.31
C PHE A 66 0.26 18.09 7.08
N TRP A 67 -0.64 19.06 7.02
CA TRP A 67 -2.08 18.85 6.93
C TRP A 67 -2.59 19.08 5.51
N ASN A 68 -1.88 19.89 4.73
CA ASN A 68 -2.27 20.19 3.36
C ASN A 68 -1.03 20.41 2.49
N MET A 69 -1.12 20.04 1.22
CA MET A 69 -0.06 20.21 0.24
C MET A 69 -0.64 20.55 -1.13
N VAL A 70 0.01 21.46 -1.87
CA VAL A 70 -0.35 21.78 -3.25
C VAL A 70 0.90 21.89 -4.12
N LEU A 71 0.85 21.30 -5.32
CA LEU A 71 1.89 21.41 -6.33
C LEU A 71 1.66 22.68 -7.15
N ALA A 72 2.70 23.51 -7.27
CA ALA A 72 2.69 24.71 -8.10
C ALA A 72 3.20 24.44 -9.52
N PRO A 73 2.86 25.32 -10.50
CA PRO A 73 3.29 25.14 -11.89
C PRO A 73 4.82 25.11 -12.10
N ASP A 74 5.58 25.71 -11.20
CA ASP A 74 7.06 25.71 -11.23
C ASP A 74 7.68 24.43 -10.65
N GLY A 75 6.85 23.46 -10.25
CA GLY A 75 7.25 22.21 -9.62
C GLY A 75 7.48 22.30 -8.12
N SER A 76 7.31 23.47 -7.49
CA SER A 76 7.40 23.59 -6.03
C SER A 76 6.18 22.99 -5.36
N VAL A 77 6.35 22.41 -4.17
CA VAL A 77 5.25 21.99 -3.28
C VAL A 77 5.10 22.99 -2.15
N TYR A 78 3.89 23.49 -1.94
CA TYR A 78 3.54 24.29 -0.77
C TYR A 78 2.89 23.37 0.26
N ALA A 79 3.43 23.34 1.48
CA ALA A 79 2.97 22.45 2.54
C ALA A 79 2.59 23.23 3.80
N ALA A 80 1.35 23.05 4.27
CA ALA A 80 0.81 23.68 5.45
C ALA A 80 0.91 22.74 6.66
N THR A 81 1.38 23.26 7.80
CA THR A 81 1.45 22.51 9.07
C THR A 81 0.25 22.81 9.94
N GLY A 82 -0.11 21.85 10.79
CA GLY A 82 -1.11 22.10 11.84
C GLY A 82 -0.48 22.72 13.08
N HIS A 83 0.75 22.32 13.42
CA HIS A 83 1.48 22.88 14.55
C HIS A 83 2.09 24.24 14.16
N GLN A 84 1.77 25.29 14.92
CA GLN A 84 2.21 26.68 14.68
C GLN A 84 1.77 27.31 13.35
N GLY A 85 0.86 26.65 12.60
CA GLY A 85 0.26 27.20 11.38
C GLY A 85 1.29 27.73 10.38
N LYS A 86 2.33 26.96 10.06
CA LYS A 86 3.38 27.39 9.12
C LYS A 86 3.05 26.93 7.71
N VAL A 87 3.48 27.71 6.72
CA VAL A 87 3.50 27.29 5.32
C VAL A 87 4.94 27.24 4.85
N PHE A 88 5.33 26.10 4.29
CA PHE A 88 6.62 25.88 3.68
C PHE A 88 6.49 25.86 2.15
N ARG A 89 7.49 26.40 1.45
CA ARG A 89 7.72 26.14 0.03
C ARG A 89 8.87 25.13 -0.08
N ILE A 90 8.64 24.06 -0.81
CA ILE A 90 9.60 22.99 -1.10
C ILE A 90 9.89 23.04 -2.60
N THR A 91 11.11 23.35 -2.99
CA THR A 91 11.49 23.43 -4.41
C THR A 91 11.71 22.03 -5.03
N PRO A 92 11.74 21.90 -6.37
CA PRO A 92 11.96 20.61 -7.02
C PRO A 92 13.27 19.90 -6.64
N ASP A 93 14.28 20.64 -6.20
CA ASP A 93 15.55 20.11 -5.67
C ASP A 93 15.49 19.71 -4.18
N GLY A 94 14.30 19.71 -3.57
CA GLY A 94 14.06 19.25 -2.20
C GLY A 94 14.28 20.31 -1.11
N LYS A 95 14.72 21.52 -1.46
CA LYS A 95 14.97 22.57 -0.46
C LYS A 95 13.66 23.14 0.05
N ALA A 96 13.52 23.17 1.36
CA ALA A 96 12.33 23.67 2.02
C ALA A 96 12.60 24.94 2.83
N SER A 97 11.74 25.94 2.69
CA SER A 97 11.80 27.20 3.47
C SER A 97 10.42 27.62 3.96
N ALA A 98 10.34 28.13 5.19
CA ALA A 98 9.11 28.70 5.72
C ALA A 98 8.84 30.06 5.03
N ILE A 99 7.65 30.22 4.47
CA ILE A 99 7.25 31.44 3.75
C ILE A 99 6.16 32.22 4.50
N TRP A 100 5.50 31.59 5.47
CA TRP A 100 4.45 32.20 6.28
C TRP A 100 4.26 31.45 7.60
N ASN A 101 3.87 32.19 8.65
CA ASN A 101 3.45 31.65 9.94
C ASN A 101 2.13 32.32 10.34
N ALA A 102 1.25 31.54 10.97
CA ALA A 102 0.07 32.09 11.61
C ALA A 102 0.47 33.07 12.73
N PRO A 103 -0.29 34.18 12.90
CA PRO A 103 -0.05 35.16 13.96
C PRO A 103 -0.29 34.58 15.36
#